data_AF-A0A2T0QBA3-F1
#
_entry.id   AF-A0A2T0QBA3-F1
#
_cell.length_a   1.000
_cell.length_b   1.000
_cell.length_c   1.000
_cell.angle_alpha   90.00
_cell.angle_beta   90.00
_cell.angle_gamma   90.00
#
_symmetry.space_group_name_H-M   'P 1'
#
loop_
_entity.id
_entity.type
_entity.pdbx_description
1 polymer ?
#
loop_
_entity_poly.entity_id
_entity_poly.type
_entity_poly.pdbx_seq_one_letter_code
_entity_poly.pdbx_strand_id
1 'polypeptide(L)'
;MKAQRPRPPQFPGEEPHAEWRDHTLLYAVVAAAIILTVTLVVWLIDPAPPKTITLSAGPRDSSFFIAAEQYRKILARNGIKLNVLESDGSVQNLQRLLDPKQHVDVALVQGGVADGLDTSSLMSLGSVFYIPVVVFYRGTGLSQLSELEGKRIAVGREGSGTRLLALKLLEANGIEPGGDTTLVPSDGLQAATQLVAGNVDAAILNGDSATRGLMLRLLKVPGVSVMNFDEAGAYTRLFPYLDQIDLPAGVLDLKRRIPPETVHLISPTGELVARTTLHPAISDLLIEAAQEVHGMPGLLQRAGEFPSPVAREYQISEDAQRYYKTGKSFLYRTLPFWLASIGDRTLVLLLPMAVLLFPAMRLIPALYRWRVRSRIYRYYGSLIAIERGALIGSTDEERKRLFVELDQIEDSLNRLRMPLAYADAFYVLREHVGFVRSRLAAASRQGSHP
;
A
#
# COMPACT_ATOMS: atom_id res chain seq x y z
N MET A 1 -51.13 -3.94 70.32
CA MET A 1 -49.92 -4.78 70.31
C MET A 1 -49.37 -4.81 68.88
N LYS A 2 -48.33 -4.03 68.58
CA LYS A 2 -47.66 -4.05 67.27
C LYS A 2 -46.60 -5.14 67.29
N ALA A 3 -46.82 -6.21 66.51
CA ALA A 3 -45.86 -7.30 66.37
C ALA A 3 -44.57 -6.80 65.72
N GLN A 4 -43.46 -6.87 66.44
CA GLN A 4 -42.12 -6.64 65.89
C GLN A 4 -41.80 -7.77 64.91
N ARG A 5 -41.65 -7.43 63.62
CA ARG A 5 -41.03 -8.34 62.65
C ARG A 5 -39.52 -8.37 62.93
N PRO A 6 -38.88 -9.56 62.99
CA PRO A 6 -37.43 -9.63 63.15
C PRO A 6 -36.74 -9.01 61.93
N ARG A 7 -35.72 -8.18 62.18
CA ARG A 7 -34.86 -7.65 61.11
C ARG A 7 -34.08 -8.82 60.47
N PRO A 8 -33.90 -8.82 59.13
CA PRO A 8 -33.02 -9.79 58.49
C PRO A 8 -31.59 -9.62 59.03
N PRO A 9 -30.82 -10.72 59.17
CA PRO A 9 -29.43 -10.65 59.63
C PRO A 9 -28.62 -9.80 58.64
N GLN A 10 -27.90 -8.80 59.17
CA GLN A 10 -26.89 -8.06 58.41
C GLN A 10 -25.62 -8.91 58.37
N PHE A 11 -25.29 -9.45 57.21
CA PHE A 11 -23.99 -10.07 56.96
C PHE A 11 -22.94 -8.97 56.75
N PRO A 12 -21.79 -9.01 57.45
CA PRO A 12 -20.67 -8.10 57.19
C PRO A 12 -20.24 -8.23 55.72
N GLY A 13 -20.03 -7.10 55.05
CA GLY A 13 -19.90 -6.97 53.60
C GLY A 13 -19.12 -8.10 52.93
N GLU A 14 -19.83 -8.86 52.09
CA GLU A 14 -19.20 -9.60 51.01
C GLU A 14 -18.56 -8.57 50.08
N GLU A 15 -17.24 -8.48 50.11
CA GLU A 15 -16.50 -7.73 49.11
C GLU A 15 -16.77 -8.35 47.72
N PRO A 16 -17.41 -7.63 46.77
CA PRO A 16 -17.73 -8.15 45.43
C PRO A 16 -16.49 -8.44 44.56
N HIS A 17 -15.29 -8.16 45.07
CA HIS A 17 -14.06 -8.08 44.30
C HIS A 17 -13.45 -9.46 43.95
N ALA A 18 -13.85 -10.54 44.62
CA ALA A 18 -13.29 -11.87 44.38
C ALA A 18 -13.91 -12.57 43.14
N GLU A 19 -15.22 -12.48 42.93
CA GLU A 19 -15.90 -13.13 41.79
C GLU A 19 -15.56 -12.46 40.46
N TRP A 20 -15.42 -11.12 40.47
CA TRP A 20 -15.05 -10.37 39.28
C TRP A 20 -13.63 -10.69 38.79
N ARG A 21 -12.68 -10.98 39.68
CA ARG A 21 -11.30 -11.33 39.31
C ARG A 21 -11.20 -12.60 38.47
N ASP A 22 -11.98 -13.63 38.79
CA ASP A 22 -11.94 -14.89 38.03
C ASP A 22 -12.64 -14.78 36.67
N HIS A 23 -13.69 -13.96 36.56
CA HIS A 23 -14.32 -13.65 35.28
C HIS A 23 -13.43 -12.77 34.41
N THR A 24 -12.92 -11.67 34.96
CA THR A 24 -12.07 -10.71 34.24
C THR A 24 -10.80 -11.37 33.73
N LEU A 25 -10.20 -12.33 34.45
CA LEU A 25 -9.00 -13.03 34.00
C LEU A 25 -9.26 -13.90 32.75
N LEU A 26 -10.39 -14.62 32.70
CA LEU A 26 -10.75 -15.42 31.52
C LEU A 26 -11.07 -14.52 30.31
N TYR A 27 -11.84 -13.45 30.53
CA TYR A 27 -12.12 -12.48 29.47
C TYR A 27 -10.85 -11.76 28.99
N ALA A 28 -9.92 -11.43 29.89
CA ALA A 28 -8.65 -10.81 29.57
C ALA A 28 -7.74 -11.75 28.77
N VAL A 29 -7.66 -13.04 29.12
CA VAL A 29 -6.87 -14.03 28.37
C VAL A 29 -7.43 -14.22 26.96
N VAL A 30 -8.75 -14.30 26.81
CA VAL A 30 -9.38 -14.41 25.48
C VAL A 30 -9.16 -13.12 24.69
N ALA A 31 -9.41 -11.94 25.28
CA ALA A 31 -9.15 -10.67 24.62
C ALA A 31 -7.68 -10.53 24.19
N ALA A 32 -6.73 -10.96 25.03
CA ALA A 32 -5.31 -10.96 24.69
C ALA A 32 -4.99 -11.92 23.55
N ALA A 33 -5.59 -13.12 23.52
CA ALA A 33 -5.43 -14.06 22.42
C ALA A 33 -5.99 -13.48 21.11
N ILE A 34 -7.14 -12.80 21.16
CA ILE A 34 -7.74 -12.12 20.01
C ILE A 34 -6.82 -11.01 19.49
N ILE A 35 -6.36 -10.13 20.39
CA ILE A 35 -5.43 -9.06 20.04
C ILE A 35 -4.17 -9.64 19.42
N LEU A 36 -3.63 -10.73 19.99
CA LEU A 36 -2.46 -11.41 19.45
C LEU A 36 -2.73 -11.99 18.06
N THR A 37 -3.86 -12.65 17.83
CA THR A 37 -4.23 -13.19 16.51
C THR A 37 -4.43 -12.08 15.49
N VAL A 38 -5.14 -11.01 15.83
CA VAL A 38 -5.31 -9.83 14.97
C VAL A 38 -3.97 -9.18 14.66
N THR A 39 -3.12 -8.99 15.67
CA THR A 39 -1.77 -8.43 15.50
C THR A 39 -0.93 -9.33 14.62
N LEU A 40 -0.99 -10.65 14.80
CA LEU A 40 -0.25 -11.61 13.99
C LEU A 40 -0.73 -11.60 12.54
N VAL A 41 -2.05 -11.54 12.30
CA VAL A 41 -2.64 -11.44 10.96
C VAL A 41 -2.24 -10.13 10.28
N VAL A 42 -2.32 -9.00 10.98
CA VAL A 42 -1.86 -7.69 10.46
C VAL A 42 -0.35 -7.71 10.21
N TRP A 43 0.43 -8.38 11.05
CA TRP A 43 1.87 -8.50 10.86
C TRP A 43 2.23 -9.42 9.69
N LEU A 44 1.42 -10.45 9.41
CA LEU A 44 1.62 -11.40 8.32
C LEU A 44 1.13 -10.88 6.97
N ILE A 45 0.18 -9.93 6.95
CA ILE A 45 -0.47 -9.38 5.76
C ILE A 45 0.05 -7.96 5.52
N ASP A 46 1.10 -7.88 4.71
CA ASP A 46 1.85 -6.70 4.27
C ASP A 46 2.47 -5.83 5.40
N PRO A 47 3.81 -5.77 5.50
CA PRO A 47 4.46 -4.88 6.46
C PRO A 47 4.08 -3.43 6.16
N ALA A 48 4.01 -2.60 7.21
CA ALA A 48 3.75 -1.16 7.09
C ALA A 48 4.49 -0.54 5.89
N PRO A 49 3.85 0.41 5.17
CA PRO A 49 4.39 0.94 3.93
C PRO A 49 5.85 1.39 4.10
N PRO A 50 6.71 1.12 3.10
CA PRO A 50 8.12 1.43 3.20
C PRO A 50 8.30 2.92 3.44
N LYS A 51 9.06 3.27 4.49
CA LYS A 51 9.34 4.68 4.84
C LYS A 51 10.33 5.33 3.88
N THR A 52 10.97 4.55 3.01
CA THR A 52 11.93 5.05 2.04
C THR A 52 11.71 4.36 0.71
N ILE A 53 11.64 5.16 -0.35
CA ILE A 53 11.56 4.68 -1.72
C ILE A 53 12.56 5.45 -2.58
N THR A 54 12.94 4.86 -3.70
CA THR A 54 13.93 5.41 -4.62
C THR A 54 13.32 5.64 -5.99
N LEU A 55 13.43 6.88 -6.49
CA LEU A 55 12.93 7.28 -7.80
C LEU A 55 14.08 7.68 -8.72
N SER A 56 14.16 7.06 -9.90
CA SER A 56 15.10 7.45 -10.96
C SER A 56 14.50 8.53 -11.86
N ALA A 57 15.16 9.68 -11.96
CA ALA A 57 14.59 10.88 -12.57
C ALA A 57 15.30 11.30 -13.87
N GLY A 58 16.33 12.12 -13.79
CA GLY A 58 17.03 12.67 -14.94
C GLY A 58 18.21 13.50 -14.48
N PRO A 59 18.87 14.25 -15.39
CA PRO A 59 19.89 15.22 -15.03
C PRO A 59 19.32 16.28 -14.07
N ARG A 60 20.15 16.90 -13.23
CA ARG A 60 19.68 17.83 -12.18
C ARG A 60 18.85 19.02 -12.67
N ASP A 61 19.09 19.46 -13.89
CA ASP A 61 18.41 20.58 -14.54
C ASP A 61 17.18 20.15 -15.36
N SER A 62 16.85 18.86 -15.39
CA SER A 62 15.69 18.33 -16.10
C SER A 62 14.37 18.50 -15.35
N SER A 63 13.27 18.61 -16.08
CA SER A 63 11.89 18.55 -15.60
C SER A 63 11.62 17.30 -14.77
N PHE A 64 12.19 16.14 -15.14
CA PHE A 64 12.08 14.92 -14.33
C PHE A 64 12.70 15.09 -12.94
N PHE A 65 13.90 15.64 -12.86
CA PHE A 65 14.56 15.84 -11.57
C PHE A 65 13.84 16.90 -10.73
N ILE A 66 13.35 17.98 -11.36
CA ILE A 66 12.56 19.02 -10.70
C ILE A 66 11.24 18.46 -10.17
N ALA A 67 10.51 17.66 -10.96
CA ALA A 67 9.28 17.01 -10.54
C ALA A 67 9.52 16.02 -9.39
N ALA A 68 10.58 15.20 -9.49
CA ALA A 68 10.99 14.27 -8.44
C ALA A 68 11.32 14.98 -7.11
N GLU A 69 11.97 16.13 -7.17
CA GLU A 69 12.24 16.96 -5.99
C GLU A 69 10.96 17.55 -5.37
N GLN A 70 9.96 17.88 -6.18
CA GLN A 70 8.65 18.28 -5.68
C GLN A 70 7.93 17.08 -5.03
N TYR A 71 7.96 15.90 -5.66
CA TYR A 71 7.44 14.67 -5.06
C TYR A 71 8.10 14.39 -3.72
N ARG A 72 9.42 14.56 -3.61
CA ARG A 72 10.15 14.37 -2.36
C ARG A 72 9.62 15.25 -1.24
N LYS A 73 9.31 16.51 -1.52
CA LYS A 73 8.73 17.45 -0.55
C LYS A 73 7.30 17.06 -0.15
N ILE A 74 6.49 16.61 -1.11
CA ILE A 74 5.08 16.23 -0.88
C ILE A 74 5.02 14.92 -0.07
N LEU A 75 5.77 13.90 -0.46
CA LEU A 75 5.82 12.60 0.23
C LEU A 75 6.36 12.74 1.67
N ALA A 76 7.29 13.66 1.91
CA ALA A 76 7.82 13.92 3.25
C ALA A 76 6.73 14.38 4.24
N ARG A 77 5.63 15.01 3.77
CA ARG A 77 4.48 15.38 4.62
C ARG A 77 3.81 14.16 5.25
N ASN A 78 3.91 13.01 4.60
CA ASN A 78 3.39 11.73 5.06
C ASN A 78 4.46 10.83 5.72
N GLY A 79 5.65 11.39 6.02
CA GLY A 79 6.75 10.66 6.65
C GLY A 79 7.48 9.68 5.72
N ILE A 80 7.28 9.80 4.41
CA ILE A 80 7.96 8.98 3.39
C ILE A 80 9.19 9.74 2.86
N LYS A 81 10.36 9.11 2.95
CA LYS A 81 11.61 9.63 2.37
C LYS A 81 11.74 9.17 0.92
N LEU A 82 11.74 10.11 -0.01
CA LEU A 82 12.05 9.83 -1.42
C LEU A 82 13.53 10.09 -1.69
N ASN A 83 14.28 9.06 -2.09
CA ASN A 83 15.63 9.20 -2.62
C ASN A 83 15.52 9.44 -4.13
N VAL A 84 15.93 10.62 -4.59
CA VAL A 84 15.94 10.95 -6.02
C VAL A 84 17.30 10.59 -6.60
N LEU A 85 17.32 9.69 -7.58
CA LEU A 85 18.52 9.31 -8.30
C LEU A 85 18.62 10.09 -9.61
N GLU A 86 19.75 10.77 -9.77
CA GLU A 86 20.17 11.38 -11.03
C GLU A 86 20.39 10.28 -12.08
N SER A 87 20.00 10.57 -13.33
CA SER A 87 20.14 9.65 -14.45
C SER A 87 20.42 10.38 -15.75
N ASP A 88 20.87 9.63 -16.76
CA ASP A 88 21.06 10.15 -18.12
C ASP A 88 19.74 10.36 -18.86
N GLY A 89 18.60 9.97 -18.28
CA GLY A 89 17.25 10.11 -18.85
C GLY A 89 16.47 8.79 -18.89
N SER A 90 15.42 8.77 -19.71
CA SER A 90 14.43 7.68 -19.72
C SER A 90 14.98 6.30 -20.04
N VAL A 91 16.00 6.18 -20.91
CA VAL A 91 16.62 4.89 -21.24
C VAL A 91 17.26 4.27 -19.99
N GLN A 92 18.08 5.04 -19.27
CA GLN A 92 18.71 4.57 -18.04
C GLN A 92 17.68 4.34 -16.91
N ASN A 93 16.64 5.16 -16.83
CA ASN A 93 15.55 4.97 -15.88
C ASN A 93 14.84 3.63 -16.08
N LEU A 94 14.49 3.31 -17.32
CA LEU A 94 13.84 2.05 -17.65
C LEU A 94 14.76 0.86 -17.37
N GLN A 95 16.05 0.95 -17.75
CA GLN A 95 17.03 -0.09 -17.43
C GLN A 95 17.15 -0.36 -15.92
N ARG A 96 17.17 0.71 -15.10
CA ARG A 96 17.19 0.58 -13.63
C ARG A 96 15.92 -0.05 -13.07
N LEU A 97 14.76 0.20 -13.68
CA LEU A 97 13.50 -0.44 -13.30
C LEU A 97 13.42 -1.90 -13.76
N LEU A 98 14.03 -2.26 -14.89
CA LEU A 98 14.02 -3.64 -15.39
C LEU A 98 15.05 -4.53 -14.66
N ASP A 99 16.19 -3.97 -14.23
CA ASP A 99 17.21 -4.73 -13.50
C ASP A 99 16.80 -5.00 -12.04
N PRO A 100 16.46 -6.24 -11.63
CA PRO A 100 16.04 -6.53 -10.26
C PRO A 100 17.13 -6.32 -9.21
N LYS A 101 18.40 -6.14 -9.62
CA LYS A 101 19.53 -5.87 -8.71
C LYS A 101 19.63 -4.38 -8.35
N GLN A 102 18.99 -3.51 -9.11
CA GLN A 102 18.96 -2.06 -8.87
C GLN A 102 17.85 -1.73 -7.88
N HIS A 103 18.20 -1.00 -6.82
CA HIS A 103 17.26 -0.58 -5.78
C HIS A 103 16.50 0.69 -6.24
N VAL A 104 15.67 0.54 -7.27
CA VAL A 104 14.82 1.59 -7.82
C VAL A 104 13.38 1.10 -7.85
N ASP A 105 12.49 1.82 -7.18
CA ASP A 105 11.08 1.45 -7.02
C ASP A 105 10.22 2.07 -8.12
N VAL A 106 10.57 3.30 -8.51
CA VAL A 106 9.80 4.15 -9.42
C VAL A 106 10.74 4.91 -10.35
N ALA A 107 10.29 5.27 -11.54
CA ALA A 107 11.01 6.19 -12.40
C ALA A 107 10.07 7.02 -13.27
N LEU A 108 10.57 8.16 -13.75
CA LEU A 108 9.92 8.93 -14.80
C LEU A 108 10.45 8.48 -16.17
N VAL A 109 9.58 8.02 -17.06
CA VAL A 109 9.97 7.44 -18.35
C VAL A 109 9.17 8.10 -19.46
N GLN A 110 9.85 8.59 -20.50
CA GLN A 110 9.18 9.09 -21.70
C GLN A 110 8.59 7.92 -22.48
N GLY A 111 7.40 8.13 -23.05
CA GLY A 111 6.83 7.19 -24.03
C GLY A 111 7.75 6.94 -25.23
N GLY A 112 7.69 5.72 -25.76
CA GLY A 112 8.47 5.20 -26.89
C GLY A 112 9.78 4.50 -26.51
N VAL A 113 10.12 4.47 -25.21
CA VAL A 113 11.38 3.93 -24.69
C VAL A 113 11.30 2.44 -24.40
N ALA A 114 10.09 1.89 -24.18
CA ALA A 114 9.89 0.48 -23.83
C ALA A 114 9.91 -0.48 -25.02
N ASP A 115 9.94 0.06 -26.24
CA ASP A 115 9.83 -0.69 -27.48
C ASP A 115 10.74 -1.93 -27.55
N GLY A 116 10.12 -3.10 -27.74
CA GLY A 116 10.79 -4.40 -27.80
C GLY A 116 11.28 -4.98 -26.45
N LEU A 117 11.02 -4.32 -25.31
CA LEU A 117 11.42 -4.78 -23.98
C LEU A 117 10.25 -5.48 -23.24
N ASP A 118 10.57 -6.48 -22.42
CA ASP A 118 9.60 -7.10 -21.52
C ASP A 118 9.32 -6.19 -20.31
N THR A 119 8.16 -5.53 -20.33
CA THR A 119 7.69 -4.64 -19.27
C THR A 119 6.72 -5.29 -18.30
N SER A 120 6.57 -6.62 -18.32
CA SER A 120 5.62 -7.36 -17.46
C SER A 120 5.86 -7.19 -15.95
N SER A 121 7.10 -6.86 -15.56
CA SER A 121 7.47 -6.57 -14.17
C SER A 121 7.17 -5.12 -13.73
N LEU A 122 6.67 -4.29 -14.65
CA LEU A 122 6.42 -2.87 -14.47
C LEU A 122 4.93 -2.54 -14.61
N MET A 123 4.53 -1.43 -14.00
CA MET A 123 3.20 -0.85 -14.12
C MET A 123 3.28 0.67 -14.19
N SER A 124 2.33 1.28 -14.89
CA SER A 124 2.19 2.74 -14.92
C SER A 124 1.27 3.21 -13.79
N LEU A 125 1.64 4.31 -13.14
CA LEU A 125 0.78 5.06 -12.23
C LEU A 125 0.04 6.20 -12.96
N GLY A 126 0.33 6.39 -14.24
CA GLY A 126 -0.28 7.38 -15.12
C GLY A 126 0.75 8.26 -15.82
N SER A 127 0.32 8.85 -16.94
CA SER A 127 1.05 9.92 -17.62
C SER A 127 0.97 11.19 -16.80
N VAL A 128 2.05 11.97 -16.73
CA VAL A 128 2.19 13.12 -15.84
C VAL A 128 2.39 14.46 -16.58
N PHE A 129 2.90 14.46 -17.81
CA PHE A 129 2.98 15.69 -18.62
C PHE A 129 3.36 15.39 -20.08
N TYR A 130 3.12 16.36 -20.96
CA TYR A 130 3.59 16.33 -22.36
C TYR A 130 5.08 16.67 -22.49
N ILE A 131 5.76 15.93 -23.34
CA ILE A 131 7.17 16.15 -23.71
C ILE A 131 7.17 16.39 -25.23
N PRO A 132 6.96 17.62 -25.70
CA PRO A 132 6.69 17.93 -27.11
C PRO A 132 7.95 17.84 -27.98
N VAL A 133 7.84 17.21 -29.15
CA VAL A 133 8.88 17.25 -30.19
C VAL A 133 8.75 18.55 -30.97
N VAL A 134 9.81 19.35 -30.96
CA VAL A 134 9.88 20.61 -31.67
C VAL A 134 11.08 20.59 -32.61
N VAL A 135 10.82 20.73 -33.91
CA VAL A 135 11.86 20.76 -34.93
C VAL A 135 12.10 22.21 -35.34
N PHE A 136 13.23 22.77 -34.93
CA PHE A 136 13.69 24.07 -35.41
C PHE A 136 14.57 23.88 -36.64
N TYR A 137 14.42 24.74 -37.63
CA TYR A 137 15.21 24.65 -38.86
C TYR A 137 15.52 26.03 -39.42
N ARG A 138 16.54 26.11 -40.27
CA ARG A 138 16.86 27.32 -41.04
C ARG A 138 16.07 27.33 -42.34
N GLY A 139 15.27 28.37 -42.58
CA GLY A 139 14.40 28.50 -43.75
C GLY A 139 12.93 28.68 -43.38
N THR A 140 12.03 28.38 -44.31
CA THR A 140 10.57 28.49 -44.16
C THR A 140 9.86 27.36 -44.90
N GLY A 141 8.67 26.97 -44.44
CA GLY A 141 7.77 26.04 -45.14
C GLY A 141 8.03 24.55 -44.94
N LEU A 142 8.95 24.14 -44.06
CA LEU A 142 9.19 22.72 -43.77
C LEU A 142 7.96 22.10 -43.09
N SER A 143 7.45 21.00 -43.65
CA SER A 143 6.23 20.32 -43.20
C SER A 143 6.41 18.82 -42.92
N GLN A 144 7.44 18.20 -43.49
CA GLN A 144 7.75 16.78 -43.33
C GLN A 144 9.20 16.56 -42.88
N LEU A 145 9.45 15.49 -42.12
CA LEU A 145 10.81 15.13 -41.69
C LEU A 145 11.68 14.65 -42.85
N SER A 146 11.08 14.00 -43.85
CA SER A 146 11.76 13.54 -45.08
C SER A 146 12.46 14.67 -45.84
N GLU A 147 11.94 15.90 -45.78
CA GLU A 147 12.54 17.09 -46.40
C GLU A 147 13.92 17.47 -45.79
N LEU A 148 14.28 16.87 -44.65
CA LEU A 148 15.59 17.03 -44.02
C LEU A 148 16.66 16.06 -44.54
N GLU A 149 16.35 15.24 -45.56
CA GLU A 149 17.31 14.36 -46.19
C GLU A 149 18.53 15.14 -46.73
N GLY A 150 19.73 14.59 -46.48
CA GLY A 150 21.01 15.21 -46.85
C GLY A 150 21.39 16.43 -46.01
N LYS A 151 20.63 16.77 -44.97
CA LYS A 151 20.93 17.90 -44.06
C LYS A 151 21.77 17.48 -42.86
N ARG A 152 22.26 18.47 -42.11
CA ARG A 152 22.87 18.28 -40.79
C ARG A 152 21.81 18.51 -39.72
N ILE A 153 21.49 17.48 -38.95
CA ILE A 153 20.39 17.51 -37.97
C ILE A 153 20.95 17.27 -36.58
N ALA A 154 20.73 18.18 -35.64
CA ALA A 154 20.95 17.91 -34.22
C ALA A 154 19.81 17.03 -33.69
N VAL A 155 20.15 15.83 -33.20
CA VAL A 155 19.19 14.78 -32.83
C VAL A 155 19.22 14.43 -31.34
N GLY A 156 19.72 15.31 -30.48
CA GLY A 156 19.86 15.02 -29.06
C GLY A 156 21.12 14.24 -28.70
N ARG A 157 21.50 14.35 -27.42
CA ARG A 157 22.70 13.70 -26.87
C ARG A 157 22.52 12.19 -26.75
N GLU A 158 23.63 11.47 -26.71
CA GLU A 158 23.62 10.02 -26.51
C GLU A 158 22.92 9.62 -25.20
N GLY A 159 22.18 8.51 -25.25
CA GLY A 159 21.41 7.97 -24.12
C GLY A 159 20.10 8.71 -23.77
N SER A 160 19.80 9.84 -24.42
CA SER A 160 18.58 10.61 -24.14
C SER A 160 17.32 10.05 -24.81
N GLY A 161 16.16 10.27 -24.18
CA GLY A 161 14.85 9.98 -24.79
C GLY A 161 14.57 10.82 -26.04
N THR A 162 15.11 12.05 -26.11
CA THR A 162 15.11 12.90 -27.30
C THR A 162 15.76 12.20 -28.48
N ARG A 163 16.97 11.64 -28.29
CA ARG A 163 17.69 10.96 -29.37
C ARG A 163 17.00 9.70 -29.84
N LEU A 164 16.54 8.87 -28.91
CA LEU A 164 15.81 7.66 -29.27
C LEU A 164 14.59 7.99 -30.14
N LEU A 165 13.80 8.98 -29.72
CA LEU A 165 12.60 9.39 -30.47
C LEU A 165 12.95 10.04 -31.81
N ALA A 166 13.91 10.96 -31.83
CA ALA A 166 14.35 11.63 -33.06
C ALA A 166 14.81 10.61 -34.12
N LEU A 167 15.60 9.62 -33.72
CA LEU A 167 16.07 8.58 -34.64
C LEU A 167 14.93 7.71 -35.17
N LYS A 168 13.98 7.29 -34.32
CA LYS A 168 12.80 6.52 -34.77
C LYS A 168 11.92 7.31 -35.75
N LEU A 169 11.71 8.59 -35.48
CA LEU A 169 10.91 9.46 -36.35
C LEU A 169 11.58 9.68 -37.71
N LEU A 170 12.90 9.89 -37.71
CA LEU A 170 13.70 10.04 -38.92
C LEU A 170 13.76 8.73 -39.74
N GLU A 171 13.95 7.59 -39.09
CA GLU A 171 13.94 6.26 -39.71
C GLU A 171 12.61 5.98 -40.41
N ALA A 172 11.49 6.28 -39.76
CA ALA A 172 10.16 6.16 -40.37
C ALA A 172 9.94 7.08 -41.58
N ASN A 173 10.82 8.06 -41.78
CA ASN A 173 10.85 8.97 -42.93
C ASN A 173 12.00 8.66 -43.91
N GLY A 174 12.64 7.49 -43.78
CA GLY A 174 13.72 7.04 -44.66
C GLY A 174 15.10 7.65 -44.34
N ILE A 175 15.24 8.36 -43.23
CA ILE A 175 16.50 8.98 -42.81
C ILE A 175 17.16 8.12 -41.73
N GLU A 176 18.16 7.34 -42.12
CA GLU A 176 18.88 6.42 -41.22
C GLU A 176 20.31 6.90 -40.90
N PRO A 177 20.86 6.53 -39.73
CA PRO A 177 22.27 6.74 -39.43
C PRO A 177 23.18 6.08 -40.46
N GLY A 178 24.15 6.83 -40.98
CA GLY A 178 25.12 6.34 -41.97
C GLY A 178 24.72 6.57 -43.43
N GLY A 179 23.54 7.14 -43.68
CA GLY A 179 23.15 7.67 -45.00
C GLY A 179 23.71 9.06 -45.29
N ASP A 180 23.11 9.76 -46.26
CA ASP A 180 23.53 11.09 -46.72
C ASP A 180 23.29 12.20 -45.69
N THR A 181 22.40 11.96 -44.72
CA THR A 181 22.05 12.91 -43.66
C THR A 181 23.03 12.82 -42.50
N THR A 182 23.61 13.95 -42.10
CA THR A 182 24.54 14.00 -40.96
C THR A 182 23.79 14.20 -39.64
N LEU A 183 23.80 13.20 -38.76
CA LEU A 183 23.13 13.25 -37.46
C LEU A 183 24.11 13.66 -36.35
N VAL A 184 23.92 14.85 -35.78
CA VAL A 184 24.81 15.45 -34.78
C VAL A 184 24.29 15.16 -33.36
N PRO A 185 25.11 14.58 -32.46
CA PRO A 185 24.69 14.26 -31.09
C PRO A 185 24.73 15.50 -30.17
N SER A 186 23.95 16.54 -30.49
CA SER A 186 23.82 17.76 -29.70
C SER A 186 22.38 18.01 -29.29
N ASP A 187 22.18 18.67 -28.14
CA ASP A 187 20.86 18.89 -27.55
C ASP A 187 20.72 20.30 -26.94
N GLY A 188 19.49 20.69 -26.61
CA GLY A 188 19.16 21.92 -25.88
C GLY A 188 19.87 23.16 -26.40
N LEU A 189 20.55 23.88 -25.49
CA LEU A 189 21.25 25.13 -25.83
C LEU A 189 22.41 24.93 -26.81
N GLN A 190 23.08 23.77 -26.77
CA GLN A 190 24.17 23.47 -27.70
C GLN A 190 23.64 23.31 -29.13
N ALA A 191 22.58 22.53 -29.30
CA ALA A 191 21.91 22.36 -30.59
C ALA A 191 21.35 23.69 -31.11
N ALA A 192 20.72 24.49 -30.24
CA ALA A 192 20.25 25.83 -30.58
C ALA A 192 21.39 26.75 -31.06
N THR A 193 22.55 26.73 -30.39
CA THR A 193 23.72 27.52 -30.78
C THR A 193 24.27 27.06 -32.13
N GLN A 194 24.36 25.75 -32.36
CA GLN A 194 24.79 25.19 -33.65
C GLN A 194 23.83 25.55 -34.78
N LEU A 195 22.52 25.57 -34.53
CA LEU A 195 21.51 25.95 -35.50
C LEU A 195 21.66 27.43 -35.89
N VAL A 196 21.78 28.32 -34.91
CA VAL A 196 21.97 29.75 -35.14
C VAL A 196 23.28 30.05 -35.86
N ALA A 197 24.36 29.31 -35.54
CA ALA A 197 25.65 29.44 -36.22
C ALA A 197 25.67 28.84 -37.64
N GLY A 198 24.63 28.10 -38.05
CA GLY A 198 24.60 27.41 -39.33
C GLY A 198 25.48 26.16 -39.39
N ASN A 199 25.90 25.62 -38.24
CA ASN A 199 26.64 24.36 -38.13
C ASN A 199 25.70 23.15 -38.30
N VAL A 200 24.43 23.32 -37.99
CA VAL A 200 23.35 22.39 -38.34
C VAL A 200 22.24 23.13 -39.09
N ASP A 201 21.46 22.39 -39.85
CA ASP A 201 20.36 22.90 -40.66
C ASP A 201 19.02 22.75 -39.95
N ALA A 202 18.89 21.73 -39.10
CA ALA A 202 17.76 21.51 -38.21
C ALA A 202 18.20 21.02 -36.83
N ALA A 203 17.36 21.23 -35.82
CA ALA A 203 17.52 20.72 -34.47
C ALA A 203 16.18 20.16 -33.97
N ILE A 204 16.17 18.86 -33.68
CA ILE A 204 15.03 18.16 -33.08
C ILE A 204 15.21 18.24 -31.56
N LEU A 205 14.37 19.04 -30.91
CA LEU A 205 14.41 19.27 -29.48
C LEU A 205 13.16 18.66 -28.83
N ASN A 206 13.30 18.15 -27.61
CA ASN A 206 12.19 17.57 -26.87
C ASN A 206 12.22 18.00 -25.39
N GLY A 207 11.04 18.22 -24.80
CA GLY A 207 10.90 18.47 -23.36
C GLY A 207 11.78 19.61 -22.83
N ASP A 208 12.73 19.27 -21.96
CA ASP A 208 13.67 20.23 -21.35
C ASP A 208 14.59 20.91 -22.37
N SER A 209 14.82 20.29 -23.51
CA SER A 209 15.56 20.88 -24.61
C SER A 209 14.71 21.84 -25.45
N ALA A 210 13.40 21.89 -25.24
CA ALA A 210 12.45 22.74 -25.95
C ALA A 210 11.70 23.69 -24.99
N THR A 211 12.39 24.24 -23.97
CA THR A 211 11.73 25.16 -23.02
C THR A 211 11.09 26.36 -23.72
N ARG A 212 10.00 26.89 -23.13
CA ARG A 212 9.33 28.13 -23.59
C ARG A 212 10.32 29.26 -23.88
N GLY A 213 11.30 29.44 -22.98
CA GLY A 213 12.32 30.47 -23.11
C GLY A 213 13.25 30.24 -24.30
N LEU A 214 13.66 29.00 -24.55
CA LEU A 214 14.50 28.65 -25.69
C LEU A 214 13.74 28.74 -27.02
N MET A 215 12.51 28.24 -27.09
CA MET A 215 11.64 28.37 -28.27
C MET A 215 11.45 29.84 -28.64
N LEU A 216 11.14 30.70 -27.66
CA LEU A 216 10.98 32.13 -27.90
C LEU A 216 12.27 32.81 -28.37
N ARG A 217 13.44 32.38 -27.87
CA ARG A 217 14.74 32.90 -28.33
C ARG A 217 15.02 32.50 -29.77
N LEU A 218 14.82 31.21 -30.11
CA LEU A 218 15.04 30.70 -31.46
C LEU A 218 14.10 31.34 -32.49
N LEU A 219 12.81 31.46 -32.19
CA LEU A 219 11.83 32.08 -33.09
C LEU A 219 12.00 33.61 -33.24
N LYS A 220 12.89 34.22 -32.47
CA LYS A 220 13.31 35.63 -32.65
C LYS A 220 14.54 35.76 -33.56
N VAL A 221 15.23 34.66 -33.86
CA VAL A 221 16.40 34.67 -34.75
C VAL A 221 15.91 34.72 -36.20
N PRO A 222 16.33 35.72 -37.00
CA PRO A 222 15.97 35.79 -38.42
C PRO A 222 16.39 34.52 -39.16
N GLY A 223 15.48 33.97 -39.97
CA GLY A 223 15.72 32.78 -40.76
C GLY A 223 15.61 31.46 -40.01
N VAL A 224 15.29 31.45 -38.70
CA VAL A 224 14.96 30.24 -37.94
C VAL A 224 13.44 30.12 -37.81
N SER A 225 12.92 28.96 -38.19
CA SER A 225 11.51 28.62 -38.13
C SER A 225 11.29 27.34 -37.33
N VAL A 226 10.04 27.08 -36.97
CA VAL A 226 9.59 25.81 -36.37
C VAL A 226 8.76 25.05 -37.39
N MET A 227 8.99 23.74 -37.50
CA MET A 227 8.29 22.86 -38.43
C MET A 227 6.85 22.64 -37.97
N ASN A 228 5.92 22.57 -38.91
CA ASN A 228 4.54 22.16 -38.66
C ASN A 228 4.38 20.68 -39.01
N PHE A 229 3.93 19.84 -38.08
CA PHE A 229 3.66 18.44 -38.37
C PHE A 229 2.27 18.27 -39.02
N ASP A 230 2.18 18.50 -40.32
CA ASP A 230 0.93 18.33 -41.08
C ASP A 230 0.39 16.89 -40.98
N GLU A 231 1.30 15.92 -40.86
CA GLU A 231 0.99 14.49 -40.72
C GLU A 231 0.99 14.00 -39.25
N ALA A 232 0.82 14.89 -38.27
CA ALA A 232 0.76 14.52 -36.85
C ALA A 232 -0.22 13.37 -36.56
N GLY A 233 -1.39 13.37 -37.22
CA GLY A 233 -2.37 12.30 -37.12
C GLY A 233 -1.88 10.93 -37.62
N ALA A 234 -0.96 10.88 -38.59
CA ALA A 234 -0.34 9.63 -39.03
C ALA A 234 0.67 9.13 -38.00
N TYR A 235 1.52 10.01 -37.46
CA TYR A 235 2.47 9.65 -36.42
C TYR A 235 1.80 9.05 -35.18
N THR A 236 0.68 9.60 -34.71
CA THR A 236 -0.04 9.03 -33.55
C THR A 236 -0.61 7.62 -33.79
N ARG A 237 -0.83 7.23 -35.07
CA ARG A 237 -1.28 5.88 -35.43
C ARG A 237 -0.13 4.90 -35.57
N LEU A 238 1.01 5.34 -36.10
CA LEU A 238 2.21 4.52 -36.26
C LEU A 238 2.96 4.34 -34.95
N PHE A 239 2.91 5.35 -34.09
CA PHE A 239 3.54 5.40 -32.79
C PHE A 239 2.48 5.69 -31.73
N PRO A 240 1.83 4.64 -31.19
CA PRO A 240 0.71 4.81 -30.28
C PRO A 240 1.04 5.60 -29.02
N TYR A 241 2.31 5.71 -28.63
CA TYR A 241 2.81 6.50 -27.50
C TYR A 241 2.87 8.02 -27.77
N LEU A 242 2.54 8.48 -28.98
CA LEU A 242 2.50 9.90 -29.34
C LEU A 242 1.09 10.48 -29.28
N ASP A 243 1.00 11.72 -28.84
CA ASP A 243 -0.16 12.59 -28.93
C ASP A 243 0.07 13.68 -29.97
N GLN A 244 -1.02 14.13 -30.58
CA GLN A 244 -1.03 15.38 -31.32
C GLN A 244 -1.34 16.52 -30.35
N ILE A 245 -0.52 17.57 -30.39
CA ILE A 245 -0.69 18.77 -29.58
C ILE A 245 -0.53 20.02 -30.46
N ASP A 246 -1.23 21.09 -30.10
CA ASP A 246 -1.15 22.36 -30.82
C ASP A 246 -0.40 23.39 -29.98
N LEU A 247 0.54 24.10 -30.59
CA LEU A 247 1.15 25.30 -30.04
C LEU A 247 0.44 26.52 -30.65
N PRO A 248 -0.51 27.16 -29.94
CA PRO A 248 -1.36 28.18 -30.53
C PRO A 248 -0.58 29.43 -30.94
N ALA A 249 -1.09 30.13 -31.95
CA ALA A 249 -0.55 31.42 -32.36
C ALA A 249 -0.43 32.40 -31.17
N GLY A 250 0.72 33.04 -31.03
CA GLY A 250 0.97 34.04 -29.98
C GLY A 250 1.22 33.48 -28.58
N VAL A 251 1.16 32.16 -28.38
CA VAL A 251 1.27 31.57 -27.03
C VAL A 251 2.59 31.87 -26.33
N LEU A 252 3.68 32.10 -27.08
CA LEU A 252 5.00 32.42 -26.53
C LEU A 252 5.18 33.92 -26.25
N ASP A 253 4.68 34.78 -27.14
CA ASP A 253 4.69 36.25 -27.03
C ASP A 253 3.46 36.82 -27.76
N LEU A 254 2.44 37.24 -27.01
CA LEU A 254 1.18 37.77 -27.56
C LEU A 254 1.37 39.10 -28.30
N LYS A 255 2.29 39.95 -27.82
CA LYS A 255 2.54 41.26 -28.43
C LYS A 255 3.11 41.11 -29.84
N ARG A 256 4.02 40.16 -30.01
CA ARG A 256 4.66 39.86 -31.30
C ARG A 256 3.97 38.75 -32.07
N ARG A 257 2.93 38.14 -31.48
CA ARG A 257 2.23 36.96 -31.98
C ARG A 257 3.23 35.87 -32.39
N ILE A 258 4.00 35.36 -31.42
CA ILE A 258 4.95 34.25 -31.62
C ILE A 258 4.39 32.96 -30.99
N PRO A 259 4.29 31.84 -31.73
CA PRO A 259 4.43 31.74 -33.20
C PRO A 259 3.31 32.51 -33.95
N PRO A 260 3.50 32.90 -35.23
CA PRO A 260 2.52 33.67 -35.99
C PRO A 260 1.21 32.92 -36.24
N GLU A 261 1.31 31.60 -36.39
CA GLU A 261 0.23 30.66 -36.65
C GLU A 261 0.31 29.51 -35.64
N THR A 262 -0.77 28.72 -35.56
CA THR A 262 -0.77 27.51 -34.75
C THR A 262 0.18 26.49 -35.38
N VAL A 263 1.07 25.92 -34.57
CA VAL A 263 2.01 24.89 -35.00
C VAL A 263 1.55 23.55 -34.44
N HIS A 264 1.27 22.59 -35.30
CA HIS A 264 0.96 21.22 -34.93
C HIS A 264 2.26 20.50 -34.57
N LEU A 265 2.28 19.88 -33.40
CA LEU A 265 3.41 19.13 -32.88
C LEU A 265 2.95 17.72 -32.51
N ILE A 266 3.92 16.82 -32.40
CA ILE A 266 3.74 15.50 -31.82
C ILE A 266 4.45 15.45 -30.46
N SER A 267 3.88 14.72 -29.50
CA SER A 267 4.40 14.67 -28.14
C SER A 267 4.23 13.29 -27.55
N PRO A 268 5.28 12.58 -27.13
CA PRO A 268 5.12 11.57 -26.10
C PRO A 268 4.66 12.21 -24.78
N THR A 269 4.21 11.37 -23.86
CA THR A 269 4.02 11.75 -22.46
C THR A 269 5.17 11.25 -21.60
N GLY A 270 5.48 11.96 -20.52
CA GLY A 270 6.22 11.40 -19.39
C GLY A 270 5.29 10.53 -18.56
N GLU A 271 5.68 9.29 -18.28
CA GLU A 271 4.94 8.35 -17.44
C GLU A 271 5.63 8.13 -16.10
N LEU A 272 4.84 7.98 -15.04
CA LEU A 272 5.32 7.55 -13.74
C LEU A 272 5.24 6.02 -13.67
N VAL A 273 6.37 5.36 -13.88
CA VAL A 273 6.46 3.90 -13.98
C VAL A 273 7.00 3.33 -12.67
N ALA A 274 6.38 2.28 -12.15
CA ALA A 274 6.79 1.59 -10.94
C ALA A 274 6.95 0.09 -11.18
N ARG A 275 7.67 -0.60 -10.31
CA ARG A 275 7.65 -2.07 -10.27
C ARG A 275 6.28 -2.55 -9.76
N THR A 276 5.82 -3.70 -10.23
CA THR A 276 4.57 -4.34 -9.75
C THR A 276 4.59 -4.70 -8.26
N THR A 277 5.78 -4.72 -7.64
CA THR A 277 5.97 -4.93 -6.19
C THR A 277 5.83 -3.66 -5.36
N LEU A 278 5.52 -2.50 -5.97
CA LEU A 278 5.33 -1.25 -5.23
C LEU A 278 4.13 -1.36 -4.28
N HIS A 279 4.31 -0.94 -3.03
CA HIS A 279 3.25 -0.98 -2.03
C HIS A 279 2.08 -0.04 -2.41
N PRO A 280 0.81 -0.49 -2.34
CA PRO A 280 -0.37 0.31 -2.74
C PRO A 280 -0.47 1.70 -2.11
N ALA A 281 -0.22 1.80 -0.80
CA ALA A 281 -0.21 3.09 -0.10
C ALA A 281 0.81 4.10 -0.67
N ILE A 282 1.92 3.63 -1.24
CA ILE A 282 2.91 4.49 -1.90
C ILE A 282 2.41 4.92 -3.28
N SER A 283 1.74 4.01 -4.00
CA SER A 283 1.08 4.32 -5.28
C SER A 283 0.11 5.50 -5.14
N ASP A 284 -0.80 5.45 -4.16
CA ASP A 284 -1.77 6.51 -3.89
C ASP A 284 -1.06 7.86 -3.58
N LEU A 285 0.00 7.84 -2.77
CA LEU A 285 0.77 9.05 -2.42
C LEU A 285 1.52 9.64 -3.63
N LEU A 286 2.03 8.79 -4.52
CA LEU A 286 2.72 9.21 -5.73
C LEU A 286 1.74 9.83 -6.73
N ILE A 287 0.54 9.26 -6.89
CA ILE A 287 -0.51 9.82 -7.74
C ILE A 287 -1.00 11.15 -7.18
N GLU A 288 -1.16 11.26 -5.86
CA GLU A 288 -1.47 12.54 -5.21
C GLU A 288 -0.39 13.59 -5.46
N ALA A 289 0.88 13.22 -5.29
CA ALA A 289 1.99 14.13 -5.58
C ALA A 289 2.01 14.54 -7.06
N ALA A 290 1.74 13.60 -7.97
CA ALA A 290 1.60 13.88 -9.39
C ALA A 290 0.45 14.86 -9.67
N GLN A 291 -0.69 14.71 -8.99
CA GLN A 291 -1.83 15.63 -9.11
C GLN A 291 -1.49 17.05 -8.63
N GLU A 292 -0.78 17.19 -7.50
CA GLU A 292 -0.37 18.50 -6.97
C GLU A 292 0.65 19.19 -7.89
N VAL A 293 1.58 18.43 -8.48
CA VAL A 293 2.64 18.98 -9.35
C VAL A 293 2.14 19.26 -10.76
N HIS A 294 1.37 18.35 -11.34
CA HIS A 294 1.03 18.35 -12.77
C HIS A 294 -0.43 18.71 -13.08
N GLY A 295 -1.31 18.81 -12.06
CA GLY A 295 -2.72 19.14 -12.25
C GLY A 295 -2.99 20.59 -12.64
N MET A 296 -2.00 21.48 -12.50
CA MET A 296 -2.12 22.89 -12.86
C MET A 296 -2.02 23.08 -14.38
N PRO A 297 -2.75 24.07 -14.94
CA PRO A 297 -2.65 24.38 -16.37
C PRO A 297 -1.24 24.88 -16.71
N GLY A 298 -0.76 24.50 -17.89
CA GLY A 298 0.57 24.85 -18.39
C GLY A 298 0.53 25.47 -19.78
N LEU A 299 1.70 25.53 -20.43
CA LEU A 299 1.81 26.00 -21.82
C LEU A 299 1.05 25.09 -22.80
N LEU A 300 1.07 23.77 -22.54
CA LEU A 300 0.59 22.73 -23.46
C LEU A 300 -0.59 21.94 -22.89
N GLN A 301 -0.70 21.86 -21.57
CA GLN A 301 -1.71 21.05 -20.87
C GLN A 301 -2.78 21.93 -20.20
N ARG A 302 -4.00 21.41 -20.14
CA ARG A 302 -5.14 22.01 -19.45
C ARG A 302 -5.13 21.67 -17.97
N ALA A 303 -5.88 22.45 -17.19
CA ALA A 303 -6.08 22.16 -15.77
C ALA A 303 -6.79 20.80 -15.61
N GLY A 304 -6.26 19.95 -14.73
CA GLY A 304 -6.81 18.61 -14.45
C GLY A 304 -6.58 17.58 -15.56
N GLU A 305 -5.77 17.87 -16.58
CA GLU A 305 -5.44 16.91 -17.64
C GLU A 305 -4.46 15.82 -17.17
N PHE A 306 -3.56 16.17 -16.26
CA PHE A 306 -2.60 15.26 -15.66
C PHE A 306 -2.71 15.20 -14.12
N PRO A 307 -2.31 14.08 -13.50
CA PRO A 307 -1.94 12.83 -14.14
C PRO A 307 -3.14 12.11 -14.77
N SER A 308 -2.90 11.34 -15.82
CA SER A 308 -3.93 10.67 -16.63
C SER A 308 -3.77 9.14 -16.56
N PRO A 309 -4.89 8.37 -16.45
CA PRO A 309 -4.86 6.91 -16.42
C PRO A 309 -4.51 6.25 -17.77
N VAL A 310 -4.27 7.03 -18.82
CA VAL A 310 -3.96 6.51 -20.16
C VAL A 310 -2.54 5.96 -20.16
N ALA A 311 -2.39 4.66 -19.91
CA ALA A 311 -1.13 3.94 -20.08
C ALA A 311 -1.09 3.28 -21.47
N ARG A 312 0.03 3.41 -22.18
CA ARG A 312 0.16 2.96 -23.57
C ARG A 312 1.13 1.79 -23.71
N GLU A 313 2.31 1.93 -23.12
CA GLU A 313 3.38 0.91 -23.19
C GLU A 313 3.43 0.01 -21.94
N TYR A 314 2.71 0.38 -20.88
CA TYR A 314 2.70 -0.31 -19.60
C TYR A 314 1.27 -0.64 -19.20
N GLN A 315 1.09 -1.69 -18.40
CA GLN A 315 -0.20 -1.94 -17.77
C GLN A 315 -0.43 -0.89 -16.68
N ILE A 316 -1.60 -0.24 -16.70
CA ILE A 316 -1.98 0.70 -15.64
C ILE A 316 -2.21 -0.09 -14.34
N SER A 317 -1.56 0.34 -13.25
CA SER A 317 -1.69 -0.26 -11.93
C SER A 317 -3.14 -0.36 -11.48
N GLU A 318 -3.55 -1.48 -10.86
CA GLU A 318 -4.88 -1.62 -10.25
C GLU A 318 -5.16 -0.51 -9.23
N ASP A 319 -4.13 -0.11 -8.48
CA ASP A 319 -4.20 1.00 -7.52
C ASP A 319 -4.47 2.33 -8.20
N ALA A 320 -3.79 2.58 -9.32
CA ALA A 320 -4.00 3.79 -10.11
C ALA A 320 -5.41 3.81 -10.71
N GLN A 321 -5.88 2.70 -11.28
CA GLN A 321 -7.25 2.59 -11.79
C GLN A 321 -8.29 2.87 -10.71
N ARG A 322 -8.11 2.32 -9.50
CA ARG A 322 -8.97 2.60 -8.34
C ARG A 322 -8.92 4.09 -7.98
N TYR A 323 -7.73 4.68 -7.89
CA TYR A 323 -7.54 6.07 -7.52
C TYR A 323 -8.23 7.02 -8.51
N TYR A 324 -8.07 6.81 -9.82
CA TYR A 324 -8.70 7.68 -10.82
C TYR A 324 -10.23 7.54 -10.88
N LYS A 325 -10.79 6.37 -10.59
CA LYS A 325 -12.26 6.16 -10.59
C LYS A 325 -12.96 6.69 -9.34
N THR A 326 -12.34 6.51 -8.18
CA THR A 326 -12.99 6.71 -6.86
C THR A 326 -12.30 7.75 -5.99
N GLY A 327 -11.15 8.27 -6.39
CA GLY A 327 -10.27 9.08 -5.56
C GLY A 327 -9.58 8.25 -4.48
N LYS A 328 -9.07 8.94 -3.45
CA LYS A 328 -8.53 8.29 -2.24
C LYS A 328 -9.59 7.36 -1.62
N SER A 329 -9.19 6.14 -1.26
CA SER A 329 -10.05 5.22 -0.50
C SER A 329 -10.57 5.93 0.76
N PHE A 330 -11.83 5.69 1.15
CA PHE A 330 -12.53 6.38 2.24
C PHE A 330 -11.67 6.47 3.52
N LEU A 331 -10.90 5.42 3.78
CA LEU A 331 -9.99 5.31 4.92
C LEU A 331 -8.87 6.36 4.90
N TYR A 332 -8.27 6.63 3.75
CA TYR A 332 -7.20 7.64 3.58
C TYR A 332 -7.72 9.09 3.65
N ARG A 333 -9.03 9.30 3.52
CA ARG A 333 -9.63 10.64 3.64
C ARG A 333 -9.86 11.05 5.09
N THR A 334 -10.11 10.08 5.99
CA THR A 334 -10.53 10.37 7.37
C THR A 334 -9.53 9.92 8.44
N LEU A 335 -8.58 9.04 8.11
CA LEU A 335 -7.63 8.46 9.07
C LEU A 335 -6.18 8.90 8.77
N PRO A 336 -5.32 8.99 9.81
CA PRO A 336 -3.88 9.14 9.61
C PRO A 336 -3.33 8.01 8.71
N PHE A 337 -2.33 8.32 7.87
CA PHE A 337 -1.78 7.43 6.84
C PHE A 337 -1.52 5.99 7.32
N TRP A 338 -0.94 5.82 8.51
CA TRP A 338 -0.68 4.49 9.10
C TRP A 338 -1.96 3.67 9.36
N LEU A 339 -3.05 4.30 9.81
CA LEU A 339 -4.32 3.59 10.01
C LEU A 339 -4.95 3.22 8.66
N ALA A 340 -4.85 4.12 7.68
CA ALA A 340 -5.41 3.91 6.36
C ALA A 340 -4.67 2.80 5.59
N SER A 341 -3.34 2.72 5.72
CA SER A 341 -2.52 1.66 5.09
C SER A 341 -2.83 0.26 5.61
N ILE A 342 -3.38 0.13 6.82
CA ILE A 342 -3.80 -1.15 7.36
C ILE A 342 -5.14 -1.56 6.72
N GLY A 343 -6.08 -0.64 6.53
CA GLY A 343 -7.47 -1.00 6.31
C GLY A 343 -7.84 -1.51 4.91
N ASP A 344 -7.08 -1.21 3.84
CA ASP A 344 -7.53 -1.49 2.46
C ASP A 344 -7.58 -2.99 2.12
N ARG A 345 -6.78 -3.82 2.82
CA ARG A 345 -6.88 -5.30 2.76
C ARG A 345 -7.19 -5.94 4.11
N THR A 346 -6.65 -5.43 5.22
CA THR A 346 -6.85 -6.12 6.52
C THR A 346 -8.29 -6.00 7.02
N LEU A 347 -9.04 -4.94 6.69
CA LEU A 347 -10.42 -4.78 7.18
C LEU A 347 -11.37 -5.82 6.56
N VAL A 348 -11.17 -6.17 5.29
CA VAL A 348 -11.88 -7.27 4.61
C VAL A 348 -11.56 -8.63 5.24
N LEU A 349 -10.35 -8.82 5.77
CA LEU A 349 -9.93 -10.03 6.50
C LEU A 349 -10.36 -10.05 7.97
N LEU A 350 -10.44 -8.87 8.60
CA LEU A 350 -10.90 -8.70 9.98
C LEU A 350 -12.41 -8.94 10.10
N LEU A 351 -13.18 -8.70 9.03
CA LEU A 351 -14.62 -8.93 9.05
C LEU A 351 -14.99 -10.43 9.23
N PRO A 352 -14.45 -11.40 8.45
CA PRO A 352 -14.61 -12.83 8.73
C PRO A 352 -14.10 -13.23 10.12
N MET A 353 -12.98 -12.64 10.57
CA MET A 353 -12.45 -12.91 11.91
C MET A 353 -13.41 -12.42 13.00
N ALA A 354 -13.99 -11.23 12.87
CA ALA A 354 -14.98 -10.70 13.80
C ALA A 354 -16.25 -11.57 13.82
N VAL A 355 -16.66 -12.08 12.66
CA VAL A 355 -17.78 -13.04 12.53
C VAL A 355 -17.49 -14.37 13.23
N LEU A 356 -16.24 -14.85 13.21
CA LEU A 356 -15.82 -16.05 13.95
C LEU A 356 -15.60 -15.78 15.45
N LEU A 357 -15.21 -14.56 15.81
CA LEU A 357 -14.98 -14.16 17.19
C LEU A 357 -16.28 -14.00 17.97
N PHE A 358 -17.34 -13.51 17.34
CA PHE A 358 -18.64 -13.36 17.98
C PHE A 358 -19.19 -14.67 18.60
N PRO A 359 -19.22 -15.82 17.89
CA PRO A 359 -19.60 -17.10 18.49
C PRO A 359 -18.55 -17.62 19.47
N ALA A 360 -17.25 -17.36 19.25
CA ALA A 360 -16.20 -17.75 20.20
C ALA A 360 -16.37 -17.05 21.57
N MET A 361 -16.76 -15.77 21.57
CA MET A 361 -17.09 -15.03 22.80
C MET A 361 -18.28 -15.64 23.54
N ARG A 362 -19.24 -16.28 22.82
CA ARG A 362 -20.35 -17.02 23.44
C ARG A 362 -19.94 -18.35 24.07
N LEU A 363 -18.77 -18.90 23.74
CA LEU A 363 -18.25 -20.11 24.37
C LEU A 363 -17.62 -19.85 25.75
N ILE A 364 -17.30 -18.60 26.07
CA ILE A 364 -16.64 -18.22 27.33
C ILE A 364 -17.47 -18.63 28.56
N PRO A 365 -18.79 -18.32 28.64
CA PRO A 365 -19.60 -18.79 29.76
C PRO A 365 -19.62 -20.31 29.83
N ALA A 366 -19.74 -21.02 28.70
CA ALA A 366 -19.80 -22.48 28.67
C ALA A 366 -18.51 -23.15 29.20
N LEU A 367 -17.34 -22.65 28.78
CA LEU A 367 -16.04 -23.12 29.27
C LEU A 367 -15.83 -22.83 30.75
N TYR A 368 -16.30 -21.68 31.22
CA TYR A 368 -16.27 -21.35 32.64
C TYR A 368 -17.12 -22.34 33.47
N ARG A 369 -18.37 -22.61 33.04
CA ARG A 369 -19.22 -23.61 33.70
C ARG A 369 -18.54 -24.98 33.74
N TRP A 370 -17.96 -25.40 32.62
CA TRP A 370 -17.26 -26.67 32.51
C TRP A 370 -16.06 -26.76 33.46
N ARG A 371 -15.24 -25.70 33.56
CA ARG A 371 -14.09 -25.66 34.47
C ARG A 371 -14.52 -25.78 35.94
N VAL A 372 -15.53 -25.02 36.35
CA VAL A 372 -16.04 -25.05 37.73
C VAL A 372 -16.63 -26.42 38.04
N ARG A 373 -17.45 -26.98 37.13
CA ARG A 373 -18.06 -28.30 37.32
C ARG A 373 -17.03 -29.44 37.32
N SER A 374 -15.98 -29.35 36.51
CA SER A 374 -14.90 -30.35 36.47
C SER A 374 -14.13 -30.41 37.78
N ARG A 375 -13.94 -29.27 38.47
CA ARG A 375 -13.36 -29.26 39.83
C ARG A 375 -14.25 -30.02 40.81
N ILE A 376 -15.57 -29.78 40.78
CA ILE A 376 -16.55 -30.49 41.61
C ILE A 376 -16.53 -31.99 41.32
N TYR A 377 -16.51 -32.40 40.04
CA TYR A 377 -16.51 -33.81 39.66
C TYR A 377 -15.25 -34.57 40.10
N ARG A 378 -14.09 -33.92 40.20
CA ARG A 378 -12.89 -34.55 40.76
C ARG A 378 -13.10 -35.01 42.20
N TYR A 379 -13.72 -34.18 43.04
CA TYR A 379 -14.02 -34.53 44.43
C TYR A 379 -15.12 -35.61 44.53
N TYR A 380 -16.14 -35.56 43.66
CA TYR A 380 -17.11 -36.65 43.54
C TYR A 380 -16.44 -37.98 43.19
N GLY A 381 -15.47 -37.98 42.26
CA GLY A 381 -14.71 -39.18 41.89
C GLY A 381 -13.94 -39.76 43.07
N SER A 382 -13.27 -38.91 43.85
CA SER A 382 -12.59 -39.32 45.09
C SER A 382 -13.55 -39.86 46.14
N LEU A 383 -14.72 -39.24 46.30
CA LEU A 383 -15.75 -39.70 47.24
C LEU A 383 -16.32 -41.08 46.86
N ILE A 384 -16.58 -41.30 45.56
CA ILE A 384 -17.04 -42.60 45.04
C ILE A 384 -15.97 -43.69 45.21
N ALA A 385 -14.68 -43.34 45.08
CA ALA A 385 -13.59 -44.28 45.32
C ALA A 385 -13.57 -44.74 46.78
N ILE A 386 -13.77 -43.83 47.73
CA ILE A 386 -13.91 -44.15 49.17
C ILE A 386 -15.15 -45.01 49.43
N GLU A 387 -16.29 -44.69 48.82
CA GLU A 387 -17.52 -45.49 48.95
C GLU A 387 -17.34 -46.92 48.42
N ARG A 388 -16.66 -47.10 47.28
CA ARG A 388 -16.35 -48.44 46.75
C ARG A 388 -15.37 -49.19 47.65
N GLY A 389 -14.35 -48.52 48.18
CA GLY A 389 -13.42 -49.09 49.15
C GLY A 389 -14.12 -49.55 50.43
N ALA A 390 -15.17 -48.84 50.84
CA ALA A 390 -16.01 -49.20 51.99
C ALA A 390 -16.93 -50.41 51.74
N LEU A 391 -17.36 -50.62 50.50
CA LEU A 391 -18.27 -51.71 50.08
C LEU A 391 -17.55 -53.05 49.92
N ILE A 392 -16.27 -53.03 49.53
CA ILE A 392 -15.42 -54.21 49.43
C ILE A 392 -14.91 -54.47 50.84
N GLY A 393 -15.59 -55.36 51.58
CA GLY A 393 -15.42 -55.62 53.02
C GLY A 393 -14.01 -55.39 53.58
N SER A 394 -13.78 -54.16 54.05
CA SER A 394 -12.45 -53.67 54.43
C SER A 394 -12.15 -54.04 55.89
N THR A 395 -10.90 -54.38 56.16
CA THR A 395 -10.38 -54.61 57.52
C THR A 395 -10.46 -53.33 58.37
N ASP A 396 -10.43 -53.46 59.71
CA ASP A 396 -10.53 -52.30 60.62
C ASP A 396 -9.46 -51.23 60.36
N GLU A 397 -8.26 -51.64 59.94
CA GLU A 397 -7.18 -50.72 59.57
C GLU A 397 -7.39 -50.03 58.22
N GLU A 398 -7.99 -50.71 57.25
CA GLU A 398 -8.39 -50.08 55.97
C GLU A 398 -9.53 -49.08 56.18
N ARG A 399 -10.47 -49.36 57.09
CA ARG A 399 -11.55 -48.42 57.43
C ARG A 399 -11.02 -47.15 58.11
N LYS A 400 -10.04 -47.26 59.02
CA LYS A 400 -9.38 -46.09 59.61
C LYS A 400 -8.71 -45.21 58.54
N ARG A 401 -8.07 -45.83 57.53
CA ARG A 401 -7.47 -45.09 56.40
C ARG A 401 -8.54 -44.37 55.57
N LEU A 402 -9.67 -45.01 55.28
CA LEU A 402 -10.79 -44.38 54.55
C LEU A 402 -11.38 -43.18 55.30
N PHE A 403 -11.44 -43.21 56.64
CA PHE A 403 -11.85 -42.03 57.43
C PHE A 403 -10.85 -40.87 57.32
N VAL A 404 -9.54 -41.16 57.40
CA VAL A 404 -8.50 -40.13 57.24
C VAL A 404 -8.54 -39.52 55.84
N GLU A 405 -8.75 -40.32 54.79
CA GLU A 405 -8.92 -39.83 53.42
C GLU A 405 -10.19 -38.97 53.27
N LEU A 406 -11.29 -39.36 53.93
CA LEU A 406 -12.53 -38.59 53.93
C LEU A 406 -12.37 -37.23 54.63
N ASP A 407 -11.65 -37.19 55.75
CA ASP A 407 -11.33 -35.95 56.48
C ASP A 407 -10.47 -35.02 55.62
N GLN A 408 -9.48 -35.56 54.89
CA GLN A 408 -8.66 -34.79 53.96
C GLN A 408 -9.48 -34.19 52.81
N ILE A 409 -10.48 -34.92 52.31
CA ILE A 409 -11.40 -34.42 51.28
C ILE A 409 -12.28 -33.31 51.84
N GLU A 410 -12.84 -33.47 53.05
CA GLU A 410 -13.66 -32.45 53.70
C GLU A 410 -12.88 -31.17 54.00
N ASP A 411 -11.65 -31.29 54.52
CA ASP A 411 -10.77 -30.14 54.75
C ASP A 411 -10.39 -29.42 53.46
N SER A 412 -10.16 -30.18 52.39
CA SER A 412 -9.89 -29.62 51.06
C SER A 412 -11.12 -28.91 50.48
N LEU A 413 -12.32 -29.42 50.73
CA LEU A 413 -13.58 -28.79 50.33
C LEU A 413 -13.86 -27.49 51.11
N ASN A 414 -13.60 -27.48 52.42
CA ASN A 414 -13.82 -26.31 53.29
C ASN A 414 -12.90 -25.13 52.96
N ARG A 415 -11.72 -25.39 52.37
CA ARG A 415 -10.79 -24.34 51.92
C ARG A 415 -11.11 -23.81 50.53
N LEU A 416 -12.06 -24.41 49.82
CA LEU A 416 -12.36 -24.11 48.42
C LEU A 416 -13.35 -22.95 48.34
N ARG A 417 -12.89 -21.79 47.88
CA ARG A 417 -13.76 -20.62 47.63
C ARG A 417 -14.53 -20.83 46.34
N MET A 418 -15.86 -20.91 46.43
CA MET A 418 -16.75 -21.16 45.30
C MET A 418 -17.62 -19.94 44.98
N PRO A 419 -17.86 -19.61 43.70
CA PRO A 419 -18.82 -18.58 43.32
C PRO A 419 -20.24 -18.95 43.74
N LEU A 420 -21.03 -17.96 44.14
CA LEU A 420 -22.41 -18.12 44.62
C LEU A 420 -23.31 -18.85 43.61
N ALA A 421 -23.08 -18.64 42.32
CA ALA A 421 -23.82 -19.28 41.23
C ALA A 421 -23.72 -20.82 41.19
N TYR A 422 -22.80 -21.43 41.95
CA TYR A 422 -22.62 -22.89 42.06
C TYR A 422 -22.72 -23.41 43.50
N ALA A 423 -23.24 -22.60 44.42
CA ALA A 423 -23.38 -22.97 45.82
C ALA A 423 -24.19 -24.27 45.99
N ASP A 424 -25.28 -24.44 45.26
CA ASP A 424 -26.13 -25.63 45.33
C ASP A 424 -25.35 -26.94 45.11
N ALA A 425 -24.55 -26.99 44.04
CA ALA A 425 -23.73 -28.17 43.71
C ALA A 425 -22.65 -28.44 44.77
N PHE A 426 -22.15 -27.39 45.43
CA PHE A 426 -21.19 -27.50 46.51
C PHE A 426 -21.83 -28.02 47.81
N TYR A 427 -23.03 -27.54 48.15
CA TYR A 427 -23.77 -28.02 49.33
C TYR A 427 -24.22 -29.48 49.19
N VAL A 428 -24.69 -29.89 48.00
CA VAL A 428 -25.04 -31.30 47.74
C VAL A 428 -23.82 -32.22 47.88
N LEU A 429 -22.64 -31.79 47.44
CA LEU A 429 -21.41 -32.56 47.65
C LEU A 429 -21.07 -32.72 49.13
N ARG A 430 -21.26 -31.67 49.94
CA ARG A 430 -21.06 -31.75 51.40
C ARG A 430 -22.05 -32.69 52.07
N GLU A 431 -23.30 -32.67 51.63
CA GLU A 431 -24.33 -33.61 52.10
C GLU A 431 -23.93 -35.06 51.80
N HIS A 432 -23.43 -35.34 50.60
CA HIS A 432 -22.95 -36.66 50.22
C HIS A 432 -21.70 -37.10 51.01
N VAL A 433 -20.78 -36.19 51.34
CA VAL A 433 -19.66 -36.49 52.24
C VAL A 433 -20.19 -36.91 53.62
N GLY A 434 -21.18 -36.19 54.15
CA GLY A 434 -21.87 -36.56 55.40
C GLY A 434 -22.57 -37.91 55.33
N PHE A 435 -23.20 -38.22 54.19
CA PHE A 435 -23.83 -39.52 53.94
C PHE A 435 -22.82 -40.68 53.92
N VAL A 436 -21.69 -40.52 53.23
CA VAL A 436 -20.63 -41.55 53.19
C VAL A 436 -20.01 -41.73 54.58
N ARG A 437 -19.80 -40.65 55.34
CA ARG A 437 -19.32 -40.71 56.73
C ARG A 437 -20.28 -41.49 57.63
N SER A 438 -21.58 -41.24 57.53
CA SER A 438 -22.58 -41.94 58.36
C SER A 438 -22.66 -43.42 58.01
N ARG A 439 -22.53 -43.78 56.72
CA ARG A 439 -22.48 -45.17 56.25
C ARG A 439 -21.23 -45.91 56.72
N LEU A 440 -20.06 -45.28 56.66
CA LEU A 440 -18.80 -45.83 57.20
C LEU A 440 -18.90 -46.07 58.72
N ALA A 441 -19.54 -45.14 59.45
CA ALA A 441 -19.76 -45.26 60.89
C ALA A 441 -20.86 -46.29 61.27
N ALA A 442 -21.84 -46.53 60.40
CA ALA A 442 -22.85 -47.57 60.59
C ALA A 442 -22.26 -48.97 60.37
N ALA A 443 -21.41 -49.13 59.35
CA ALA A 443 -20.69 -50.39 59.09
C ALA A 443 -19.73 -50.76 60.23
N SER A 444 -19.11 -49.78 60.91
CA SER A 444 -18.25 -50.05 62.07
C SER A 444 -19.02 -50.58 63.30
N ARG A 445 -20.33 -50.25 63.43
CA ARG A 445 -21.20 -50.78 64.49
C ARG A 445 -21.71 -52.19 64.21
N GLN A 446 -21.78 -52.61 62.95
CA GLN A 446 -22.20 -53.97 62.58
C GLN A 446 -21.07 -55.01 62.67
N GLY A 447 -19.80 -54.61 62.49
CA GLY A 447 -18.65 -55.50 62.68
C GLY A 447 -18.21 -55.70 64.14
N SER A 448 -18.90 -55.07 65.09
CA SER A 448 -18.58 -55.08 66.53
C SER A 448 -19.62 -55.83 67.38
N HIS A 449 -20.40 -56.73 66.76
CA HIS A 449 -21.13 -57.76 67.48
C HIS A 449 -20.43 -59.12 67.29
N PRO A 450 -20.05 -59.81 68.39
CA PRO A 450 -19.28 -61.06 68.35
C PRO A 450 -20.02 -62.24 67.73
#